data_AF-A0AA90CQ03-F1
#
_entry.id   AF-A0AA90CQ03-F1
#
_cell.length_a   1.000
_cell.length_b   1.000
_cell.length_c   1.000
_cell.angle_alpha   90.00
_cell.angle_beta   90.00
_cell.angle_gamma   90.00
#
_symmetry.space_group_name_H-M   'P 1'
#
loop_
_entity.id
_entity.type
_entity.pdbx_description
1 polymer ?
#
loop_
_entity_poly.entity_id
_entity_poly.type
_entity_poly.pdbx_seq_one_letter_code
_entity_poly.pdbx_strand_id
1 'polypeptide(L)'
;MTDSIDVTGRLRKMPAEAGNPVAYTLAVGDTRIPMNDLIGKKLRLDFEGVIRCINCDRTTKKSFNQGFCYPCFRKLAACDSCIMSPEKCHFHLGTCREPEWGEANCMVEHVVYLANSSGLKVGITRGTQVPTRWIDQGAVDAIPMLRVSTRYLAGLAEVACKSHVADRTNWRAMLKGDVPELDLVEERRRVLALVQDDLAELKRQHGEDSLRIVDEASLGLGYPVEVWPAKVKTHNLDKTPEAEGLLEGIKGQYLMLDTGVINIRKFTGYEVRFRVLD
;
A
#
# COMPACT_ATOMS: atom_id res chain seq x y z
N MET A 1 33.30 12.95 3.91
CA MET A 1 33.46 11.64 3.26
C MET A 1 32.24 10.84 3.62
N THR A 2 31.16 10.97 2.85
CA THR A 2 29.97 10.14 3.01
C THR A 2 30.38 8.73 2.58
N ASP A 3 30.28 7.75 3.47
CA ASP A 3 30.52 6.36 3.13
C ASP A 3 29.70 6.01 1.88
N SER A 4 30.36 5.46 0.86
CA SER A 4 29.68 5.06 -0.37
C SER A 4 28.66 3.98 -0.01
N ILE A 5 27.37 4.27 -0.18
CA ILE A 5 26.31 3.29 0.08
C ILE A 5 26.39 2.22 -1.02
N ASP A 6 26.84 1.02 -0.65
CA ASP A 6 26.87 -0.18 -1.46
C ASP A 6 26.51 -1.39 -0.60
N VAL A 7 25.27 -1.86 -0.71
CA VAL A 7 24.73 -2.89 0.19
C VAL A 7 23.97 -3.95 -0.59
N THR A 8 24.12 -5.20 -0.18
CA THR A 8 23.41 -6.34 -0.75
C THR A 8 22.47 -6.96 0.26
N GLY A 9 21.27 -7.33 -0.18
CA GLY A 9 20.32 -8.03 0.66
C GLY A 9 18.94 -8.15 0.05
N ARG A 10 18.04 -8.80 0.80
CA ARG A 10 16.65 -8.97 0.38
C ARG A 10 15.89 -7.65 0.48
N LEU A 11 15.27 -7.22 -0.62
CA LEU A 11 14.34 -6.09 -0.62
C LEU A 11 13.11 -6.39 0.22
N ARG A 12 12.67 -5.37 0.96
CA ARG A 12 11.36 -5.32 1.59
C ARG A 12 10.61 -4.08 1.11
N LYS A 13 9.29 -4.10 1.28
CA LYS A 13 8.45 -2.89 1.19
C LYS A 13 9.14 -1.75 1.96
N MET A 14 9.20 -0.56 1.37
CA MET A 14 9.78 0.62 2.03
C MET A 14 8.91 1.00 3.25
N PRO A 15 9.49 1.02 4.47
CA PRO A 15 8.88 1.74 5.58
C PRO A 15 8.67 3.21 5.21
N ALA A 16 7.54 3.76 5.61
CA ALA A 16 7.19 5.14 5.36
C ALA A 16 6.47 5.73 6.56
N GLU A 17 6.83 6.95 6.90
CA GLU A 17 6.29 7.69 8.03
C GLU A 17 5.63 8.98 7.54
N ALA A 18 4.46 9.29 8.09
CA ALA A 18 3.76 10.51 7.73
C ALA A 18 4.58 11.72 8.17
N GLY A 19 4.73 12.67 7.26
CA GLY A 19 5.48 13.90 7.42
C GLY A 19 5.18 14.83 6.25
N ASN A 20 5.81 16.00 6.22
CA ASN A 20 5.72 16.90 5.08
C ASN A 20 7.12 17.30 4.60
N PRO A 21 7.68 16.63 3.57
CA PRO A 21 7.11 15.49 2.86
C PRO A 21 7.14 14.18 3.68
N VAL A 22 6.45 13.15 3.21
CA VAL A 22 6.54 11.77 3.75
C VAL A 22 7.99 11.30 3.75
N ALA A 23 8.42 10.67 4.85
CA ALA A 23 9.74 10.08 5.00
C ALA A 23 9.74 8.62 4.55
N TYR A 24 10.73 8.22 3.76
CA TYR A 24 10.89 6.88 3.21
C TYR A 24 12.23 6.25 3.60
N THR A 25 12.18 4.97 3.92
CA THR A 25 13.37 4.15 4.16
C THR A 25 13.40 2.98 3.18
N LEU A 26 14.53 2.74 2.53
CA LEU A 26 14.74 1.51 1.77
C LEU A 26 15.32 0.45 2.70
N ALA A 27 14.71 -0.74 2.68
CA ALA A 27 15.13 -1.88 3.47
C ALA A 27 15.75 -2.95 2.56
N VAL A 28 17.07 -3.11 2.67
CA VAL A 28 17.89 -4.10 1.93
C VAL A 28 18.58 -4.99 2.96
N GLY A 29 18.07 -6.21 3.15
CA GLY A 29 18.51 -7.07 4.26
C GLY A 29 18.24 -6.37 5.60
N ASP A 30 19.29 -6.25 6.42
CA ASP A 30 19.23 -5.56 7.72
C ASP A 30 19.55 -4.06 7.61
N THR A 31 20.06 -3.61 6.47
CA THR A 31 20.37 -2.19 6.23
C THR A 31 19.09 -1.39 6.04
N ARG A 32 19.05 -0.19 6.64
CA ARG A 32 17.99 0.80 6.51
C ARG A 32 18.60 2.09 5.96
N ILE A 33 18.14 2.50 4.79
CA ILE A 33 18.69 3.65 4.07
C ILE A 33 17.64 4.75 4.01
N PRO A 34 17.88 5.96 4.59
CA PRO A 34 16.97 7.08 4.45
C PRO A 34 16.97 7.57 3.00
N MET A 35 15.85 7.39 2.29
CA MET A 35 15.80 7.62 0.84
C MET A 35 15.56 9.08 0.48
N ASN A 36 14.95 9.86 1.37
CA ASN A 36 14.71 11.28 1.14
C ASN A 36 16.02 12.05 0.93
N ASP A 37 17.08 11.69 1.66
CA ASP A 37 18.41 12.33 1.56
C ASP A 37 19.15 11.99 0.26
N LEU A 38 18.64 11.00 -0.49
CA LEU A 38 19.23 10.51 -1.74
C LEU A 38 18.53 11.08 -2.98
N ILE A 39 17.55 11.97 -2.81
CA ILE A 39 16.94 12.67 -3.94
C ILE A 39 18.01 13.54 -4.63
N GLY A 40 18.00 13.54 -5.96
CA GLY A 40 19.05 14.14 -6.78
C GLY A 40 20.35 13.34 -6.82
N LYS A 41 20.40 12.13 -6.23
CA LYS A 41 21.55 11.20 -6.38
C LYS A 41 21.26 10.12 -7.41
N LYS A 42 22.31 9.66 -8.07
CA LYS A 42 22.21 8.55 -9.02
C LYS A 42 22.21 7.23 -8.25
N LEU A 43 21.20 6.40 -8.48
CA LEU A 43 21.00 5.13 -7.79
C LEU A 43 21.12 3.98 -8.77
N ARG A 44 21.52 2.81 -8.25
CA ARG A 44 21.51 1.55 -8.99
C ARG A 44 21.00 0.41 -8.11
N LEU A 45 20.11 -0.39 -8.68
CA LEU A 45 19.58 -1.64 -8.13
C LEU A 45 19.91 -2.77 -9.10
N ASP A 46 20.72 -3.73 -8.69
CA ASP A 46 21.02 -4.93 -9.46
C ASP A 46 20.34 -6.14 -8.82
N PHE A 47 19.62 -6.94 -9.61
CA PHE A 47 19.01 -8.18 -9.15
C PHE A 47 20.02 -9.33 -9.21
N GLU A 48 20.33 -9.93 -8.07
CA GLU A 48 21.34 -10.98 -7.92
C GLU A 48 20.84 -12.39 -8.33
N GLY A 49 19.68 -12.47 -8.99
CA GLY A 49 19.11 -13.74 -9.48
C GLY A 49 18.45 -14.61 -8.40
N VAL A 50 18.43 -14.19 -7.13
CA VAL A 50 17.87 -14.95 -6.01
C VAL A 50 16.59 -14.29 -5.47
N ILE A 51 15.50 -15.06 -5.41
CA ILE A 51 14.26 -14.64 -4.75
C ILE A 51 14.00 -15.57 -3.58
N ARG A 52 13.80 -15.00 -2.38
CA ARG A 52 13.50 -15.75 -1.15
C ARG A 52 12.13 -15.41 -0.62
N CYS A 53 11.38 -16.44 -0.23
CA CYS A 53 10.06 -16.27 0.38
C CYS A 53 10.17 -15.45 1.67
N ILE A 54 9.37 -14.40 1.81
CA ILE A 54 9.39 -13.55 3.00
C ILE A 54 8.93 -14.25 4.29
N ASN A 55 8.24 -15.40 4.16
CA ASN A 55 7.73 -16.17 5.28
C ASN A 55 8.65 -17.33 5.68
N CYS A 56 9.07 -18.17 4.72
CA CYS A 56 9.81 -19.41 5.00
C CYS A 56 11.26 -19.40 4.49
N ASP A 57 11.73 -18.27 3.95
CA ASP A 57 13.06 -18.06 3.37
C ASP A 57 13.48 -18.97 2.21
N ARG A 58 12.62 -19.92 1.81
CA ARG A 58 12.88 -20.79 0.67
C ARG A 58 13.13 -19.99 -0.61
N THR A 59 14.20 -20.34 -1.32
CA THR A 59 14.48 -19.85 -2.67
C THR A 59 13.39 -20.27 -3.65
N THR A 60 12.97 -19.34 -4.51
CA THR A 60 11.93 -19.59 -5.52
C THR A 60 12.27 -18.89 -6.84
N LYS A 61 11.72 -19.39 -7.94
CA LYS A 61 11.93 -18.79 -9.27
C LYS A 61 11.00 -17.60 -9.53
N LYS A 62 9.92 -17.46 -8.75
CA LYS A 62 8.90 -16.41 -8.93
C LYS A 62 8.34 -15.99 -7.57
N SER A 63 8.09 -14.70 -7.43
CA SER A 63 7.40 -14.14 -6.26
C SER A 63 5.89 -14.11 -6.48
N PHE A 64 5.13 -14.62 -5.51
CA PHE A 64 3.66 -14.59 -5.48
C PHE A 64 3.21 -13.64 -4.37
N ASN A 65 2.11 -12.91 -4.61
CA ASN A 65 1.52 -11.97 -3.66
C ASN A 65 2.55 -11.07 -2.93
N GLN A 66 3.49 -10.51 -3.70
CA GLN A 66 4.51 -9.56 -3.21
C GLN A 66 5.47 -10.15 -2.16
N GLY A 67 5.97 -11.37 -2.37
CA GLY A 67 7.12 -11.88 -1.62
C GLY A 67 7.06 -13.37 -1.23
N PHE A 68 5.99 -14.08 -1.56
CA PHE A 68 5.81 -15.48 -1.14
C PHE A 68 6.22 -16.48 -2.21
N CYS A 69 6.70 -17.65 -1.80
CA CYS A 69 6.79 -18.81 -2.67
C CYS A 69 5.40 -19.45 -2.87
N TYR A 70 5.23 -20.23 -3.94
CA TYR A 70 3.94 -20.86 -4.26
C TYR A 70 3.31 -21.69 -3.12
N PRO A 71 4.07 -22.52 -2.37
CA PRO A 71 3.51 -23.23 -1.21
C PRO A 71 2.96 -22.31 -0.12
N CYS A 72 3.68 -21.24 0.24
CA CYS A 72 3.20 -20.26 1.20
C CYS A 72 1.98 -19.50 0.67
N PHE A 73 2.00 -19.10 -0.60
CA PHE A 73 0.85 -18.44 -1.24
C PHE A 73 -0.45 -19.26 -1.15
N ARG A 74 -0.36 -20.59 -1.32
CA ARG A 74 -1.52 -21.48 -1.20
C ARG A 74 -1.98 -21.73 0.23
N LYS A 75 -1.07 -21.69 1.20
CA LYS A 75 -1.34 -22.12 2.58
C LYS A 75 -1.63 -20.98 3.55
N LEU A 76 -0.99 -19.83 3.39
CA LEU A 76 -1.07 -18.76 4.38
C LEU A 76 -2.36 -17.95 4.23
N ALA A 77 -2.95 -17.55 5.36
CA ALA A 77 -4.13 -16.67 5.42
C ALA A 77 -3.82 -15.28 4.85
N ALA A 78 -2.60 -14.77 5.04
CA ALA A 78 -2.13 -13.51 4.45
C ALA A 78 -2.12 -13.50 2.90
N CYS A 79 -2.26 -14.67 2.27
CA CYS A 79 -2.35 -14.84 0.82
C CYS A 79 -3.73 -15.30 0.36
N ASP A 80 -4.73 -15.32 1.24
CA ASP A 80 -6.07 -15.74 0.86
C ASP A 80 -6.76 -14.70 -0.03
N SER A 81 -7.73 -15.17 -0.80
CA SER A 81 -8.59 -14.34 -1.65
C SER A 81 -9.30 -13.25 -0.87
N CYS A 82 -9.70 -13.51 0.38
CA CYS A 82 -10.35 -12.53 1.26
C CYS A 82 -9.43 -11.39 1.72
N ILE A 83 -8.11 -11.48 1.47
CA ILE A 83 -7.20 -10.37 1.68
C ILE A 83 -7.40 -9.29 0.60
N MET A 84 -7.69 -9.70 -0.63
CA MET A 84 -8.00 -8.78 -1.74
C MET A 84 -9.49 -8.39 -1.80
N SER A 85 -10.36 -9.28 -1.33
CA SER A 85 -11.81 -9.12 -1.26
C SER A 85 -12.28 -9.28 0.20
N PRO A 86 -12.19 -8.23 1.04
CA PRO A 86 -12.51 -8.30 2.46
C PRO A 86 -13.94 -8.80 2.75
N GLU A 87 -14.89 -8.52 1.86
CA GLU A 87 -16.27 -8.99 1.89
C GLU A 87 -16.40 -10.52 1.76
N LYS A 88 -15.35 -11.22 1.33
CA LYS A 88 -15.29 -12.69 1.25
C LYS A 88 -14.59 -13.33 2.45
N CYS A 89 -14.31 -12.55 3.49
CA CYS A 89 -13.70 -13.09 4.71
C CYS A 89 -14.62 -14.15 5.32
N HIS A 90 -14.15 -15.39 5.36
CA HIS A 90 -14.93 -16.56 5.77
C HIS A 90 -14.67 -16.96 7.23
N PHE A 91 -13.97 -16.11 8.01
CA PHE A 91 -13.72 -16.35 9.44
C PHE A 91 -15.02 -16.48 10.23
N HIS A 92 -16.02 -15.65 9.93
CA HIS A 92 -17.34 -15.70 10.55
C HIS A 92 -18.10 -17.02 10.29
N LEU A 93 -17.68 -17.80 9.29
CA LEU A 93 -18.21 -19.14 8.99
C LEU A 93 -17.45 -20.25 9.75
N GLY A 94 -16.60 -19.89 10.71
CA GLY A 94 -15.76 -20.83 11.46
C GLY A 94 -14.59 -21.39 10.65
N THR A 95 -14.18 -20.72 9.56
CA THR A 95 -13.09 -21.20 8.71
C THR A 95 -12.03 -20.12 8.48
N CYS A 96 -10.76 -20.47 8.60
CA CYS A 96 -9.62 -19.65 8.19
C CYS A 96 -8.46 -20.59 7.88
N ARG A 97 -7.57 -20.22 6.96
CA ARG A 97 -6.34 -21.01 6.74
C ARG A 97 -5.47 -21.07 7.99
N GLU A 98 -5.46 -19.98 8.75
CA GLU A 98 -4.72 -19.81 10.01
C GLU A 98 -5.61 -19.03 10.99
N PRO A 99 -6.39 -19.70 11.86
CA PRO A 99 -7.34 -19.05 12.77
C PRO A 99 -6.72 -17.97 13.66
N GLU A 100 -5.57 -18.24 14.28
CA GLU A 100 -4.87 -17.29 15.16
C GLU A 100 -4.43 -16.04 14.38
N TRP A 101 -4.04 -16.22 13.11
CA TRP A 101 -3.76 -15.10 12.22
C TRP A 101 -5.03 -14.28 11.93
N GLY A 102 -6.16 -14.97 11.69
CA GLY A 102 -7.47 -14.36 11.48
C GLY A 102 -7.92 -13.53 12.68
N GLU A 103 -7.74 -14.02 13.90
CA GLU A 103 -8.03 -13.25 15.12
C GLU A 103 -7.19 -11.98 15.19
N ALA A 104 -5.87 -12.09 14.98
CA ALA A 104 -4.96 -10.96 15.07
C ALA A 104 -5.08 -9.93 13.92
N ASN A 105 -5.65 -10.31 12.77
CA ASN A 105 -5.64 -9.46 11.56
C ASN A 105 -7.01 -9.15 10.98
N CYS A 106 -7.99 -10.03 11.14
CA CYS A 106 -9.34 -9.87 10.61
C CYS A 106 -10.33 -9.46 11.70
N MET A 107 -10.21 -10.00 12.91
CA MET A 107 -11.13 -9.76 14.04
C MET A 107 -10.66 -8.60 14.93
N VAL A 108 -10.15 -7.54 14.28
CA VAL A 108 -9.66 -6.32 14.92
C VAL A 108 -10.31 -5.11 14.27
N GLU A 109 -10.20 -3.95 14.90
CA GLU A 109 -10.75 -2.71 14.35
C GLU A 109 -10.14 -2.39 12.97
N HIS A 110 -11.03 -2.12 12.02
CA HIS A 110 -10.71 -1.63 10.68
C HIS A 110 -11.31 -0.25 10.45
N VAL A 111 -10.69 0.50 9.56
CA VAL A 111 -11.11 1.82 9.12
C VAL A 111 -11.52 1.72 7.65
N VAL A 112 -12.73 2.19 7.34
CA VAL A 112 -13.18 2.48 5.98
C VAL A 112 -12.99 3.99 5.74
N TYR A 113 -12.33 4.35 4.65
CA TYR A 113 -11.92 5.72 4.36
C TYR A 113 -12.13 6.08 2.89
N LEU A 114 -12.23 7.38 2.61
CA LEU A 114 -12.02 7.92 1.27
C LEU A 114 -10.56 8.34 1.12
N ALA A 115 -10.02 8.18 -0.07
CA ALA A 115 -8.69 8.69 -0.40
C ALA A 115 -8.68 9.23 -1.83
N ASN A 116 -7.79 10.18 -2.07
CA ASN A 116 -7.55 10.74 -3.39
C ASN A 116 -6.10 10.44 -3.82
N SER A 117 -5.90 9.45 -4.68
CA SER A 117 -4.56 9.15 -5.25
C SER A 117 -4.41 9.64 -6.70
N SER A 118 -5.50 9.62 -7.45
CA SER A 118 -5.63 10.16 -8.81
C SER A 118 -7.11 10.42 -9.14
N GLY A 119 -7.92 10.63 -8.10
CA GLY A 119 -9.37 10.46 -8.10
C GLY A 119 -9.86 9.79 -6.81
N LEU A 120 -11.14 10.01 -6.52
CA LEU A 120 -11.81 9.49 -5.33
C LEU A 120 -11.88 7.96 -5.36
N LYS A 121 -11.57 7.34 -4.23
CA LYS A 121 -11.78 5.90 -4.02
C LYS A 121 -12.16 5.64 -2.57
N VAL A 122 -12.84 4.52 -2.36
CA VAL A 122 -13.08 3.96 -1.03
C VAL A 122 -12.04 2.88 -0.79
N GLY A 123 -11.46 2.83 0.41
CA GLY A 123 -10.55 1.77 0.80
C GLY A 123 -10.76 1.34 2.24
N ILE A 124 -10.20 0.17 2.58
CA ILE A 124 -10.15 -0.32 3.95
C ILE A 124 -8.72 -0.54 4.43
N THR A 125 -8.54 -0.49 5.74
CA THR A 125 -7.27 -0.82 6.40
C THR A 125 -7.50 -1.21 7.85
N ARG A 126 -6.55 -1.90 8.48
CA ARG A 126 -6.54 -2.03 9.94
C ARG A 126 -6.27 -0.67 10.57
N GLY A 127 -6.84 -0.40 11.74
CA GLY A 127 -6.59 0.86 12.47
C GLY A 127 -5.10 1.14 12.68
N THR A 128 -4.32 0.11 13.02
CA THR A 128 -2.85 0.19 13.22
C THR A 128 -2.04 0.46 11.95
N GLN A 129 -2.68 0.55 10.78
CA GLN A 129 -2.04 0.84 9.49
C GLN A 129 -2.43 2.21 8.95
N VAL A 130 -3.21 2.99 9.70
CA VAL A 130 -3.43 4.42 9.42
C VAL A 130 -2.23 5.20 9.97
N PRO A 131 -1.56 6.08 9.21
CA PRO A 131 -1.81 6.44 7.80
C PRO A 131 -0.94 5.67 6.78
N THR A 132 -0.08 4.73 7.21
CA THR A 132 0.85 3.99 6.34
C THR A 132 0.19 3.38 5.09
N ARG A 133 -1.05 2.90 5.21
CA ARG A 133 -1.80 2.35 4.07
C ARG A 133 -2.17 3.40 3.02
N TRP A 134 -2.48 4.62 3.44
CA TRP A 134 -2.78 5.74 2.54
C TRP A 134 -1.51 6.18 1.80
N ILE A 135 -0.40 6.25 2.54
CA ILE A 135 0.93 6.53 1.99
C ILE A 135 1.28 5.50 0.92
N ASP A 136 1.18 4.19 1.22
CA ASP A 136 1.46 3.10 0.29
C ASP A 136 0.71 3.21 -1.04
N GLN A 137 -0.50 3.73 -0.97
CA GLN A 137 -1.38 3.90 -2.12
C GLN A 137 -1.15 5.21 -2.88
N GLY A 138 -0.23 6.07 -2.42
CA GLY A 138 0.07 7.35 -3.05
C GLY A 138 -1.07 8.36 -2.95
N ALA A 139 -1.91 8.29 -1.91
CA ALA A 139 -2.97 9.26 -1.66
C ALA A 139 -2.40 10.63 -1.29
N VAL A 140 -2.85 11.71 -1.94
CA VAL A 140 -2.51 13.09 -1.57
C VAL A 140 -3.39 13.62 -0.44
N ASP A 141 -4.56 13.02 -0.25
CA ASP A 141 -5.44 13.25 0.89
C ASP A 141 -6.24 11.98 1.20
N ALA A 142 -6.59 11.77 2.46
CA ALA A 142 -7.43 10.67 2.92
C ALA A 142 -8.24 11.06 4.16
N ILE A 143 -9.47 10.58 4.26
CA ILE A 143 -10.37 10.88 5.36
C ILE A 143 -11.06 9.60 5.88
N PRO A 144 -11.01 9.31 7.18
CA PRO A 144 -11.80 8.23 7.78
C PRO A 144 -13.31 8.53 7.68
N MET A 145 -14.08 7.48 7.37
CA MET A 145 -15.54 7.52 7.34
C MET A 145 -16.14 6.67 8.45
N LEU A 146 -15.64 5.44 8.59
CA LEU A 146 -16.19 4.43 9.47
C LEU A 146 -15.07 3.71 10.21
N ARG A 147 -15.33 3.34 11.46
CA ARG A 147 -14.57 2.32 12.18
C ARG A 147 -15.47 1.14 12.46
N VAL A 148 -14.97 -0.05 12.19
CA VAL A 148 -15.75 -1.30 12.23
C VAL A 148 -14.97 -2.38 12.97
N SER A 149 -15.68 -3.28 13.64
CA SER A 149 -15.06 -4.27 14.54
C SER A 149 -14.30 -5.39 13.82
N THR A 150 -14.59 -5.63 12.53
CA THR A 150 -13.96 -6.71 11.77
C THR A 150 -13.66 -6.32 10.32
N ARG A 151 -12.71 -7.04 9.71
CA ARG A 151 -12.37 -6.94 8.29
C ARG A 151 -13.57 -7.24 7.38
N TYR A 152 -14.40 -8.21 7.76
CA TYR A 152 -15.57 -8.61 6.98
C TYR A 152 -16.56 -7.45 6.86
N LEU A 153 -16.89 -6.81 7.98
CA LEU A 153 -17.76 -5.64 8.01
C LEU A 153 -17.16 -4.46 7.23
N ALA A 154 -15.84 -4.26 7.31
CA ALA A 154 -15.16 -3.26 6.50
C ALA A 154 -15.37 -3.53 5.01
N GLY A 155 -15.30 -4.80 4.60
CA GLY A 155 -15.57 -5.24 3.23
C GLY A 155 -17.01 -4.97 2.78
N LEU A 156 -18.00 -5.32 3.60
CA LEU A 156 -19.41 -5.05 3.29
C LEU A 156 -19.66 -3.54 3.14
N ALA A 157 -19.17 -2.74 4.08
CA ALA A 157 -19.27 -1.29 4.01
C ALA A 157 -18.53 -0.70 2.79
N GLU A 158 -17.35 -1.22 2.45
CA GLU A 158 -16.60 -0.82 1.25
C GLU A 158 -17.39 -1.11 -0.03
N VAL A 159 -18.02 -2.29 -0.13
CA VAL A 159 -18.86 -2.67 -1.28
C VAL A 159 -20.06 -1.74 -1.42
N ALA A 160 -20.76 -1.43 -0.32
CA ALA A 160 -21.86 -0.47 -0.34
C ALA A 160 -21.40 0.89 -0.87
N CYS A 161 -20.28 1.41 -0.36
CA CYS A 161 -19.74 2.70 -0.79
C CYS A 161 -19.26 2.70 -2.26
N LYS A 162 -18.65 1.61 -2.74
CA LYS A 162 -18.13 1.48 -4.12
C LYS A 162 -19.22 1.61 -5.19
N SER A 163 -20.47 1.23 -4.87
CA SER A 163 -21.60 1.43 -5.79
C SER A 163 -21.89 2.91 -6.09
N HIS A 164 -21.39 3.83 -5.25
CA HIS A 164 -21.62 5.27 -5.34
C HIS A 164 -20.35 6.10 -5.58
N VAL A 165 -19.18 5.44 -5.63
CA VAL A 165 -17.89 6.06 -5.87
C VAL A 165 -17.29 5.44 -7.12
N ALA A 166 -17.19 6.24 -8.19
CA ALA A 166 -16.48 5.82 -9.39
C ALA A 166 -14.99 5.67 -9.05
N ASP A 167 -14.50 4.44 -8.88
CA ASP A 167 -13.08 4.18 -8.67
C ASP A 167 -12.29 4.57 -9.93
N ARG A 168 -11.75 5.79 -9.91
CA ARG A 168 -10.94 6.35 -11.00
C ARG A 168 -9.44 6.18 -10.75
N THR A 169 -9.05 5.26 -9.86
CA THR A 169 -7.64 5.10 -9.47
C THR A 169 -6.81 4.58 -10.64
N ASN A 170 -5.97 5.43 -11.20
CA ASN A 170 -4.98 5.10 -12.22
C ASN A 170 -3.60 5.38 -11.66
N TRP A 171 -2.86 4.33 -11.30
CA TRP A 171 -1.52 4.45 -10.73
C TRP A 171 -0.55 5.23 -11.63
N ARG A 172 -0.75 5.26 -12.96
CA ARG A 172 0.08 6.08 -13.85
C ARG A 172 -0.25 7.57 -13.71
N ALA A 173 -1.51 7.93 -13.56
CA ALA A 173 -1.91 9.32 -13.30
C ALA A 173 -1.41 9.78 -11.93
N MET A 174 -1.53 8.92 -10.90
CA MET A 174 -0.98 9.17 -9.56
C MET A 174 0.52 9.53 -9.58
N LEU A 175 1.31 8.86 -10.43
CA LEU A 175 2.76 9.11 -10.57
C LEU A 175 3.11 10.26 -11.52
N LYS A 176 2.14 10.87 -12.21
CA LYS A 176 2.37 12.07 -13.03
C LYS A 176 2.19 13.38 -12.25
N GLY A 177 1.63 13.32 -11.05
CA GLY A 177 1.41 14.51 -10.21
C GLY A 177 0.07 15.21 -10.46
N ASP A 178 -0.58 14.95 -11.60
CA ASP A 178 -1.88 15.53 -11.97
C ASP A 178 -3.04 14.87 -11.19
N VAL A 179 -3.14 15.17 -9.89
CA VAL A 179 -4.24 14.70 -9.04
C VAL A 179 -5.24 15.84 -8.85
N PRO A 180 -6.50 15.68 -9.29
CA PRO A 180 -7.53 16.68 -9.05
C PRO A 180 -7.71 16.92 -7.56
N GLU A 181 -7.84 18.19 -7.16
CA GLU A 181 -8.24 18.53 -5.80
C GLU A 181 -9.69 18.09 -5.55
N LEU A 182 -9.94 17.55 -4.36
CA LEU A 182 -11.26 17.06 -3.95
C LEU A 182 -11.51 17.48 -2.51
N ASP A 183 -12.70 18.01 -2.21
CA ASP A 183 -13.14 18.20 -0.84
C ASP A 183 -13.59 16.84 -0.27
N LEU A 184 -12.67 16.18 0.44
CA LEU A 184 -12.96 14.88 1.04
C LEU A 184 -13.99 14.95 2.17
N VAL A 185 -14.19 16.12 2.79
CA VAL A 185 -15.22 16.31 3.82
C VAL A 185 -16.60 16.30 3.17
N GLU A 186 -16.76 17.03 2.07
CA GLU A 186 -18.00 17.03 1.27
C GLU A 186 -18.28 15.64 0.69
N GLU A 187 -17.27 14.99 0.09
CA GLU A 187 -17.41 13.63 -0.43
C GLU A 187 -17.75 12.62 0.65
N ARG A 188 -17.18 12.72 1.86
CA ARG A 188 -17.55 11.87 3.00
C ARG A 188 -19.02 12.03 3.34
N ARG A 189 -19.52 13.27 3.46
CA ARG A 189 -20.94 13.54 3.75
C ARG A 189 -21.84 12.97 2.68
N ARG A 190 -21.51 13.21 1.40
CA ARG A 190 -22.26 12.71 0.25
C ARG A 190 -22.34 11.18 0.25
N VAL A 191 -21.20 10.50 0.39
CA VAL A 191 -21.17 9.03 0.35
C VAL A 191 -21.91 8.44 1.56
N LEU A 192 -21.70 8.96 2.78
CA LEU A 192 -22.40 8.48 3.97
C LEU A 192 -23.93 8.63 3.86
N ALA A 193 -24.41 9.73 3.27
CA ALA A 193 -25.84 9.91 3.02
C ALA A 193 -26.40 8.88 2.03
N LEU A 194 -25.62 8.52 1.01
CA LEU A 194 -26.04 7.54 0.00
C LEU A 194 -26.10 6.10 0.54
N VAL A 195 -25.25 5.75 1.50
CA VAL A 195 -25.18 4.38 2.07
C VAL A 195 -25.84 4.26 3.45
N GLN A 196 -26.57 5.28 3.90
CA GLN A 196 -27.11 5.32 5.26
C GLN A 196 -27.98 4.08 5.58
N ASP A 197 -28.82 3.65 4.63
CA ASP A 197 -29.68 2.49 4.79
C ASP A 197 -28.90 1.17 4.84
N ASP A 198 -27.85 1.04 4.02
CA ASP A 198 -26.94 -0.12 4.06
C ASP A 198 -26.24 -0.21 5.42
N LEU A 199 -25.74 0.92 5.94
CA LEU A 199 -25.07 0.96 7.25
C LEU A 199 -26.03 0.63 8.40
N ALA A 200 -27.29 1.09 8.32
CA ALA A 200 -28.32 0.75 9.29
C ALA A 200 -28.65 -0.75 9.26
N GLU A 201 -28.70 -1.38 8.08
CA GLU A 201 -28.88 -2.82 7.96
C GLU A 201 -27.69 -3.60 8.53
N LEU A 202 -26.46 -3.18 8.24
CA LEU A 202 -25.26 -3.81 8.81
C LEU A 202 -25.27 -3.78 10.34
N LYS A 203 -25.68 -2.67 10.94
CA LYS A 203 -25.84 -2.57 12.40
C LYS A 203 -26.90 -3.51 12.95
N ARG A 204 -28.06 -3.62 12.30
CA ARG A 204 -29.12 -4.57 12.70
C ARG A 204 -28.63 -6.02 12.66
N GLN A 205 -27.88 -6.39 11.62
CA GLN A 205 -27.40 -7.76 11.43
C GLN A 205 -26.23 -8.12 12.35
N HIS A 206 -25.34 -7.17 12.66
CA HIS A 206 -24.07 -7.45 13.32
C HIS A 206 -23.92 -6.80 14.70
N GLY A 207 -24.94 -6.07 15.17
CA GLY A 207 -24.96 -5.35 16.44
C GLY A 207 -24.67 -3.85 16.27
N GLU A 208 -25.31 -3.02 17.10
CA GLU A 208 -25.20 -1.55 17.03
C GLU A 208 -23.75 -1.04 17.18
N ASP A 209 -22.95 -1.71 18.00
CA ASP A 209 -21.55 -1.35 18.27
C ASP A 209 -20.56 -1.90 17.22
N SER A 210 -21.04 -2.63 16.21
CA SER A 210 -20.19 -3.27 15.19
C SER A 210 -19.58 -2.26 14.21
N LEU A 211 -20.20 -1.09 14.06
CA LEU A 211 -19.81 -0.01 13.16
C LEU A 211 -20.14 1.35 13.76
N ARG A 212 -19.18 2.28 13.68
CA ARG A 212 -19.35 3.69 14.03
C ARG A 212 -18.93 4.60 12.88
N ILE A 213 -19.75 5.61 12.61
CA ILE A 213 -19.38 6.73 11.75
C ILE A 213 -18.41 7.62 12.55
N VAL A 214 -17.35 8.10 11.90
CA VAL A 214 -16.34 8.95 12.52
C VAL A 214 -16.21 10.29 11.78
N ASP A 215 -15.93 11.35 12.53
CA ASP A 215 -15.74 12.71 12.01
C ASP A 215 -14.27 13.15 12.11
N GLU A 216 -13.34 12.20 12.01
CA GLU A 216 -11.90 12.47 12.02
C GLU A 216 -11.50 13.40 10.86
N ALA A 217 -10.53 14.29 11.08
CA ALA A 217 -10.06 15.20 10.05
C ALA A 217 -9.41 14.44 8.86
N SER A 218 -9.41 15.06 7.69
CA SER A 218 -8.62 14.55 6.57
C SER A 218 -7.12 14.74 6.84
N LEU A 219 -6.31 13.90 6.22
CA LEU A 219 -4.87 13.94 6.30
C LEU A 219 -4.28 14.19 4.91
N GLY A 220 -3.87 15.42 4.67
CA GLY A 220 -3.05 15.78 3.52
C GLY A 220 -1.66 15.11 3.58
N LEU A 221 -1.21 14.59 2.44
CA LEU A 221 0.04 13.86 2.31
C LEU A 221 0.88 14.45 1.17
N GLY A 222 1.98 15.10 1.56
CA GLY A 222 3.02 15.57 0.64
C GLY A 222 4.07 14.50 0.37
N TYR A 223 4.58 14.42 -0.86
CA TYR A 223 5.57 13.44 -1.27
C TYR A 223 6.87 14.11 -1.70
N PRO A 224 8.04 13.50 -1.42
CA PRO A 224 9.31 14.08 -1.78
C PRO A 224 9.57 13.80 -3.27
N VAL A 225 9.06 14.67 -4.14
CA VAL A 225 9.17 14.58 -5.60
C VAL A 225 9.63 15.93 -6.15
N GLU A 226 10.80 15.95 -6.77
CA GLU A 226 11.36 17.13 -7.45
C GLU A 226 10.89 17.21 -8.90
N VAL A 227 10.88 16.07 -9.61
CA VAL A 227 10.46 15.99 -11.01
C VAL A 227 9.40 14.91 -11.19
N TRP A 228 8.28 15.29 -11.78
CA TRP A 228 7.22 14.37 -12.15
C TRP A 228 7.44 13.79 -13.55
N PRO A 229 7.41 12.46 -13.72
CA PRO A 229 7.65 11.85 -15.02
C PRO A 229 6.53 12.17 -16.03
N ALA A 230 6.87 12.81 -17.15
CA ALA A 230 5.92 13.05 -18.24
C ALA A 230 5.32 11.74 -18.81
N LYS A 231 6.14 10.68 -18.86
CA LYS A 231 5.75 9.33 -19.27
C LYS A 231 6.19 8.31 -18.24
N VAL A 232 5.24 7.50 -17.78
CA VAL A 232 5.50 6.45 -16.79
C VAL A 232 6.02 5.18 -17.48
N LYS A 233 7.34 5.06 -17.60
CA LYS A 233 8.05 3.82 -17.99
C LYS A 233 8.39 3.02 -16.74
N THR A 234 8.15 1.71 -16.74
CA THR A 234 8.37 0.86 -15.55
C THR A 234 9.63 0.02 -15.69
N HIS A 235 10.53 0.13 -14.72
CA HIS A 235 11.64 -0.80 -14.53
C HIS A 235 11.12 -2.15 -14.03
N ASN A 236 11.66 -3.23 -14.59
CA ASN A 236 11.25 -4.57 -14.24
C ASN A 236 12.43 -5.54 -14.14
N LEU A 237 12.83 -5.86 -12.90
CA LEU A 237 13.98 -6.73 -12.60
C LEU A 237 13.85 -8.16 -13.16
N ASP A 238 12.62 -8.63 -13.44
CA ASP A 238 12.40 -9.93 -14.08
C ASP A 238 12.78 -9.93 -15.57
N LYS A 239 12.77 -8.76 -16.21
CA LYS A 239 13.05 -8.59 -17.66
C LYS A 239 14.45 -8.04 -17.90
N THR A 240 14.82 -7.04 -17.10
CA THR A 240 16.11 -6.36 -17.12
C THR A 240 16.58 -6.35 -15.68
N PRO A 241 17.59 -7.15 -15.30
CA PRO A 241 18.00 -7.38 -13.90
C PRO A 241 18.76 -6.18 -13.30
N GLU A 242 18.50 -4.97 -13.79
CA GLU A 242 19.06 -3.73 -13.30
C GLU A 242 18.04 -2.61 -13.44
N ALA A 243 18.08 -1.66 -12.51
CA ALA A 243 17.42 -0.37 -12.59
C ALA A 243 18.40 0.71 -12.11
N GLU A 244 18.73 1.66 -12.98
CA GLU A 244 19.69 2.72 -12.72
C GLU A 244 19.12 4.07 -13.18
N GLY A 245 19.37 5.13 -12.43
CA GLY A 245 18.98 6.49 -12.80
C GLY A 245 19.11 7.49 -11.66
N LEU A 246 18.91 8.77 -11.96
CA LEU A 246 18.82 9.85 -10.98
C LEU A 246 17.50 9.74 -10.21
N LEU A 247 17.54 9.69 -8.88
CA LEU A 247 16.32 9.68 -8.06
C LEU A 247 15.66 11.07 -8.06
N GLU A 248 14.57 11.20 -8.79
CA GLU A 248 13.80 12.45 -8.93
C GLU A 248 12.66 12.56 -7.91
N GLY A 249 12.23 11.44 -7.33
CA GLY A 249 11.18 11.47 -6.32
C GLY A 249 10.72 10.12 -5.83
N ILE A 250 9.88 10.14 -4.80
CA ILE A 250 9.29 8.94 -4.18
C ILE A 250 7.80 9.20 -3.92
N LYS A 251 6.93 8.29 -4.38
CA LYS A 251 5.50 8.33 -4.05
C LYS A 251 4.93 6.93 -3.95
N GLY A 252 4.17 6.66 -2.89
CA GLY A 252 3.65 5.32 -2.64
C GLY A 252 4.78 4.34 -2.32
N GLN A 253 4.89 3.29 -3.12
CA GLN A 253 5.99 2.33 -3.05
C GLN A 253 6.86 2.39 -4.32
N TYR A 254 6.87 3.56 -4.99
CA TYR A 254 7.62 3.79 -6.22
C TYR A 254 8.80 4.72 -5.97
N LEU A 255 9.98 4.32 -6.44
CA LEU A 255 11.06 5.27 -6.72
C LEU A 255 10.86 5.78 -8.15
N MET A 256 10.97 7.08 -8.34
CA MET A 256 10.93 7.76 -9.64
C MET A 256 12.36 8.08 -10.04
N LEU A 257 12.86 7.38 -11.06
CA LEU A 257 14.13 7.67 -11.68
C LEU A 257 13.90 8.40 -13.00
N ASP A 258 14.84 9.23 -13.42
CA ASP A 258 14.87 9.87 -14.75
C ASP A 258 14.72 8.85 -15.91
N THR A 259 15.19 7.62 -15.71
CA THR A 259 15.08 6.51 -16.68
C THR A 259 13.77 5.71 -16.59
N GLY A 260 12.95 5.93 -15.55
CA GLY A 260 11.69 5.24 -15.30
C GLY A 260 11.38 5.02 -13.81
N VAL A 261 10.20 4.49 -13.52
CA VAL A 261 9.74 4.22 -12.15
C VAL A 261 9.92 2.74 -11.77
N ILE A 262 10.27 2.46 -10.52
CA ILE A 262 10.33 1.09 -9.99
C ILE A 262 9.46 0.94 -8.75
N ASN A 263 8.57 -0.06 -8.73
CA ASN A 263 7.75 -0.39 -7.56
C ASN A 263 8.54 -1.33 -6.63
N ILE A 264 9.04 -0.83 -5.51
CA ILE A 264 9.86 -1.61 -4.57
C ILE A 264 9.05 -2.74 -3.94
N ARG A 265 7.78 -2.50 -3.62
CA ARG A 265 6.91 -3.52 -3.02
C ARG A 265 6.74 -4.76 -3.91
N LYS A 266 6.70 -4.59 -5.25
CA LYS A 266 6.64 -5.70 -6.22
C LYS A 266 7.86 -6.63 -6.08
N PHE A 267 9.03 -6.08 -5.84
CA PHE A 267 10.30 -6.81 -5.74
C PHE A 267 10.65 -7.21 -4.30
N THR A 268 9.67 -7.20 -3.39
CA THR A 268 9.84 -7.77 -2.05
C THR A 268 10.28 -9.23 -2.14
N GLY A 269 11.34 -9.58 -1.41
CA GLY A 269 11.95 -10.91 -1.40
C GLY A 269 13.04 -11.13 -2.46
N TYR A 270 13.26 -10.18 -3.37
CA TYR A 270 14.37 -10.23 -4.33
C TYR A 270 15.66 -9.83 -3.61
N GLU A 271 16.72 -10.60 -3.80
CA GLU A 271 18.07 -10.23 -3.36
C GLU A 271 18.66 -9.26 -4.37
N VAL A 272 19.01 -8.07 -3.89
CA VAL A 272 19.54 -7.00 -4.74
C VAL A 272 20.80 -6.42 -4.14
N ARG A 273 21.66 -5.87 -4.99
CA ARG A 273 22.68 -4.92 -4.62
C ARG A 273 22.18 -3.50 -4.91
N PHE A 274 22.16 -2.66 -3.89
CA PHE A 274 21.78 -1.26 -3.97
C PHE A 274 23.02 -0.38 -3.83
N ARG A 275 23.18 0.58 -4.75
CA ARG A 275 24.31 1.51 -4.78
C ARG A 275 23.85 2.95 -4.97
N VAL A 276 24.49 3.88 -4.26
CA VAL A 276 24.51 5.30 -4.61
C VAL A 276 25.77 5.53 -5.42
N LEU A 277 25.60 6.00 -6.65
CA LEU A 277 26.70 6.31 -7.57
C LEU A 277 27.11 7.78 -7.38
N ASP A 278 28.42 8.03 -7.49
CA ASP A 278 29.01 9.38 -7.45
C ASP A 278 28.63 10.23 -8.67
#